data_AF-A0A0Q8P632-F1
#
_entry.id   AF-A0A0Q8P632-F1
#
_cell.length_a   1.000
_cell.length_b   1.000
_cell.length_c   1.000
_cell.angle_alpha   90.00
_cell.angle_beta   90.00
_cell.angle_gamma   90.00
#
_symmetry.space_group_name_H-M   'P 1'
#
loop_
_entity.id
_entity.type
_entity.pdbx_description
1 polymer ?
#
loop_
_entity_poly.entity_id
_entity_poly.type
_entity_poly.pdbx_seq_one_letter_code
_entity_poly.pdbx_strand_id
1 'polypeptide(L)'
;MSLPTSTIDQLARALWQAECGLLPIDTLSSRYPDLDETDAYEIARQKMKLRGRTTVGYKLGYTSAAMRQQMNIDEPNYGVLSEDMSVAQDSGEVAFDSLIHPLLIRHRFV
;
A
#
# COMPACT_ATOMS: atom_id res chain seq x y z
N MET A 1 -10.71 -10.03 15.70
CA MET A 1 -10.47 -11.47 15.49
C MET A 1 -9.81 -11.56 14.14
N SER A 2 -8.62 -12.12 14.02
CA SER A 2 -7.90 -12.13 12.74
C SER A 2 -8.67 -12.93 11.69
N LEU A 3 -8.70 -12.42 10.46
CA LEU A 3 -9.34 -13.08 9.33
C LEU A 3 -8.70 -14.45 9.04
N PRO A 4 -9.45 -15.42 8.49
CA PRO A 4 -8.89 -16.69 8.05
C PRO A 4 -7.76 -16.49 7.03
N THR A 5 -6.71 -17.31 7.09
CA THR A 5 -5.57 -17.24 6.14
C THR A 5 -6.01 -17.32 4.68
N SER A 6 -7.02 -18.14 4.38
CA SER A 6 -7.59 -18.23 3.02
C SER A 6 -8.18 -16.90 2.54
N THR A 7 -8.81 -16.13 3.44
CA THR A 7 -9.34 -14.80 3.17
C THR A 7 -8.20 -13.80 2.96
N ILE A 8 -7.16 -13.83 3.81
CA ILE A 8 -5.96 -12.99 3.64
C ILE A 8 -5.33 -13.21 2.26
N ASP A 9 -5.13 -14.47 1.86
CA ASP A 9 -4.58 -14.82 0.56
C ASP A 9 -5.48 -14.37 -0.60
N GLN A 10 -6.80 -14.49 -0.44
CA GLN A 10 -7.77 -14.01 -1.42
C GLN A 10 -7.68 -12.48 -1.60
N LEU A 11 -7.63 -11.73 -0.51
CA LEU A 11 -7.56 -10.27 -0.54
C LEU A 11 -6.22 -9.77 -1.10
N ALA A 12 -5.12 -10.44 -0.76
CA ALA A 12 -3.81 -10.18 -1.34
C ALA A 12 -3.80 -10.40 -2.85
N ARG A 13 -4.40 -11.49 -3.34
CA ARG A 13 -4.57 -11.74 -4.78
C ARG A 13 -5.44 -10.68 -5.46
N ALA A 14 -6.54 -10.27 -4.83
CA ALA A 14 -7.42 -9.24 -5.37
C ALA A 14 -6.70 -7.89 -5.52
N LEU A 15 -5.94 -7.45 -4.50
CA LEU A 15 -5.14 -6.23 -4.58
C LEU A 15 -4.03 -6.32 -5.61
N TRP A 16 -3.40 -7.49 -5.75
CA TRP A 16 -2.39 -7.70 -6.79
C TRP A 16 -2.99 -7.63 -8.20
N GLN A 17 -4.14 -8.27 -8.42
CA GLN A 17 -4.86 -8.21 -9.70
C GLN A 17 -5.31 -6.79 -10.04
N ALA A 18 -5.77 -6.02 -9.05
CA ALA A 18 -6.12 -4.61 -9.21
C ALA A 18 -4.90 -3.76 -9.66
N GLU A 19 -3.73 -4.00 -9.05
CA GLU A 19 -2.47 -3.34 -9.40
C GLU A 19 -2.02 -3.71 -10.82
N CYS A 20 -2.02 -4.99 -11.19
CA CYS A 20 -1.68 -5.43 -12.55
C CYS A 20 -2.66 -4.93 -13.62
N GLY A 21 -3.95 -4.89 -13.28
CA GLY A 21 -5.02 -4.51 -14.20
C GLY A 21 -5.25 -3.01 -14.30
N LEU A 22 -4.62 -2.20 -13.46
CA LEU A 22 -4.87 -0.75 -13.34
C LEU A 22 -6.36 -0.43 -13.09
N LEU A 23 -7.03 -1.30 -12.33
CA LEU A 23 -8.45 -1.18 -12.02
C LEU A 23 -8.64 -1.14 -10.51
N PRO A 24 -9.12 -0.02 -9.94
CA PRO A 24 -9.38 0.08 -8.52
C PRO A 24 -10.49 -0.89 -8.09
N ILE A 25 -10.39 -1.38 -6.86
CA ILE A 25 -11.43 -2.17 -6.20
C ILE A 25 -11.99 -1.40 -5.00
N ASP A 26 -13.17 -1.79 -4.54
CA ASP A 26 -13.75 -1.22 -3.32
C ASP A 26 -12.81 -1.41 -2.11
N THR A 27 -12.88 -0.47 -1.17
CA THR A 27 -12.08 -0.53 0.05
C THR A 27 -12.37 -1.83 0.81
N LEU A 28 -11.33 -2.54 1.22
CA LEU A 28 -11.51 -3.85 1.87
C LEU A 28 -12.31 -3.76 3.16
N SER A 29 -12.12 -2.70 3.96
CA SER A 29 -12.85 -2.47 5.20
C SER A 29 -14.35 -2.28 5.02
N SER A 30 -14.82 -1.85 3.84
CA SER A 30 -16.26 -1.78 3.55
C SER A 30 -16.90 -3.17 3.39
N ARG A 31 -16.12 -4.15 2.92
CA ARG A 31 -16.55 -5.52 2.66
C ARG A 31 -16.26 -6.47 3.83
N TYR A 32 -15.24 -6.14 4.63
CA TYR A 32 -14.79 -6.91 5.78
C TYR A 32 -14.72 -5.99 7.01
N PRO A 33 -15.85 -5.76 7.70
CA PRO A 33 -15.91 -4.84 8.84
C PRO A 33 -15.02 -5.25 10.02
N ASP A 34 -14.71 -6.55 10.13
CA ASP A 34 -13.85 -7.11 11.17
C ASP A 34 -12.35 -7.06 10.83
N LEU A 35 -11.97 -6.54 9.65
CA LEU A 35 -10.58 -6.40 9.22
C LEU A 35 -9.87 -5.41 10.15
N ASP A 36 -8.87 -5.91 10.87
CA ASP A 36 -8.02 -5.09 11.74
C ASP A 36 -6.66 -4.78 11.08
N GLU A 37 -5.85 -4.00 11.78
CA GLU A 37 -4.52 -3.62 11.31
C GLU A 37 -3.58 -4.82 11.13
N THR A 38 -3.69 -5.84 11.98
CA THR A 38 -2.87 -7.06 11.88
C THR A 38 -3.18 -7.78 10.57
N ASP A 39 -4.46 -7.92 10.24
CA ASP A 39 -4.91 -8.48 8.97
C ASP A 39 -4.42 -7.65 7.78
N ALA A 40 -4.47 -6.31 7.88
CA ALA A 40 -4.01 -5.41 6.81
C ALA A 40 -2.52 -5.64 6.48
N TYR A 41 -1.66 -5.77 7.50
CA TYR A 41 -0.24 -6.05 7.29
C TYR A 41 0.02 -7.46 6.76
N GLU A 42 -0.73 -8.46 7.20
CA GLU A 42 -0.61 -9.81 6.63
C GLU A 42 -1.05 -9.86 5.16
N ILE A 43 -2.14 -9.16 4.79
CA ILE A 43 -2.56 -9.00 3.39
C ILE A 43 -1.45 -8.33 2.57
N ALA A 44 -0.87 -7.24 3.06
CA ALA A 44 0.22 -6.53 2.38
C ALA A 44 1.45 -7.44 2.20
N ARG A 45 1.81 -8.20 3.23
CA ARG A 45 2.90 -9.17 3.19
C ARG A 45 2.66 -10.27 2.16
N GLN A 46 1.47 -10.87 2.12
CA GLN A 46 1.15 -11.89 1.11
C GLN A 46 1.13 -11.28 -0.30
N LYS A 47 0.63 -10.05 -0.48
CA LYS A 47 0.68 -9.35 -1.78
C LYS A 47 2.13 -9.20 -2.26
N MET A 48 3.05 -8.80 -1.37
CA MET A 48 4.47 -8.66 -1.72
C MET A 48 5.11 -10.00 -2.11
N LYS A 49 4.72 -11.12 -1.49
CA LYS A 49 5.17 -12.45 -1.93
C LYS A 49 4.66 -12.78 -3.34
N LEU A 50 3.41 -12.43 -3.66
CA LEU A 50 2.84 -12.63 -5.00
C LEU A 50 3.55 -11.78 -6.06
N ARG A 51 3.97 -10.55 -5.71
CA ARG A 51 4.78 -9.69 -6.59
C ARG A 51 6.14 -10.32 -6.92
N GLY A 52 6.72 -11.05 -5.98
CA GLY A 52 7.98 -11.78 -6.18
C GLY A 52 9.19 -10.89 -6.52
N ARG A 53 9.13 -9.60 -6.14
CA ARG A 53 10.19 -8.61 -6.40
C ARG A 53 11.10 -8.46 -5.18
N THR A 54 12.36 -8.10 -5.42
CA THR A 54 13.32 -7.82 -4.36
C THR A 54 12.88 -6.63 -3.54
N THR A 55 12.79 -6.80 -2.22
CA THR A 55 12.60 -5.68 -1.28
C THR A 55 13.89 -4.85 -1.22
N VAL A 56 13.78 -3.54 -1.43
CA VAL A 56 14.91 -2.60 -1.39
C VAL A 56 14.80 -1.56 -0.28
N GLY A 57 13.65 -1.50 0.42
CA GLY A 57 13.49 -0.60 1.55
C GLY A 57 12.07 -0.55 2.10
N TYR A 58 11.83 0.44 2.96
CA TYR A 58 10.55 0.69 3.59
C TYR A 58 10.19 2.17 3.52
N LYS A 59 8.90 2.47 3.36
CA LYS A 59 8.34 3.81 3.42
C LYS A 59 7.50 3.94 4.67
N LEU A 60 7.72 5.01 5.44
CA LEU A 60 6.82 5.38 6.54
C LEU A 60 5.72 6.35 6.07
N GLY A 61 4.48 6.09 6.48
CA GLY A 61 3.32 6.97 6.31
C GLY A 61 2.80 7.49 7.64
N TYR A 62 1.89 8.48 7.59
CA TYR A 62 1.30 9.10 8.79
C TYR A 62 2.33 9.53 9.86
N THR A 63 3.46 10.12 9.44
CA THR A 63 4.51 10.56 10.38
C THR A 63 4.19 11.89 11.09
N SER A 64 3.30 12.71 10.52
CA SER A 64 2.80 13.95 11.16
C SER A 64 1.77 13.64 12.25
N ALA A 65 2.01 14.15 13.47
CA ALA A 65 1.07 14.00 14.59
C ALA A 65 -0.29 14.66 14.31
N ALA A 66 -0.30 15.83 13.68
CA ALA A 66 -1.54 16.52 13.30
C ALA A 66 -2.37 15.69 12.29
N MET A 67 -1.70 15.06 11.32
CA MET A 67 -2.36 14.21 10.34
C MET A 67 -2.89 12.92 10.98
N ARG A 68 -2.13 12.33 11.92
CA ARG A 68 -2.58 11.17 12.71
C ARG A 68 -3.84 11.47 13.51
N GLN A 69 -3.87 12.61 14.21
CA GLN A 69 -5.05 13.04 14.96
C GLN A 69 -6.27 13.27 14.04
N GLN A 70 -6.06 13.91 12.89
CA GLN A 70 -7.14 14.16 11.92
C GLN A 70 -7.72 12.86 11.35
N MET A 71 -6.88 11.86 11.13
CA MET A 71 -7.27 10.58 10.51
C MET A 71 -7.67 9.51 11.53
N ASN A 72 -7.63 9.83 12.83
CA ASN A 72 -7.87 8.90 13.93
C ASN A 72 -6.97 7.65 13.84
N ILE A 73 -5.66 7.89 13.66
CA ILE A 73 -4.61 6.87 13.58
C ILE A 73 -3.66 7.08 14.75
N ASP A 74 -3.38 6.02 15.51
CA ASP A 74 -2.54 6.10 16.71
C ASP A 74 -1.05 6.16 16.39
N GLU A 75 -0.58 5.40 15.39
CA GLU A 75 0.83 5.26 15.04
C GLU A 75 1.14 5.40 13.53
N PRO A 76 2.36 5.80 13.16
CA PRO A 76 2.80 5.76 11.76
C PRO A 76 2.68 4.34 11.19
N ASN A 77 2.26 4.23 9.93
CA ASN A 77 2.29 2.96 9.22
C ASN A 77 3.54 2.82 8.35
N TYR A 78 3.76 1.63 7.81
CA TYR A 78 4.85 1.39 6.87
C TYR A 78 4.41 0.55 5.67
N GLY A 79 5.15 0.70 4.57
CA GLY A 79 4.99 -0.10 3.35
C GLY A 79 6.35 -0.56 2.83
N VAL A 80 6.34 -1.67 2.08
CA VAL A 80 7.55 -2.25 1.47
C VAL A 80 7.80 -1.60 0.11
N LEU A 81 9.04 -1.22 -0.15
CA LEU A 81 9.50 -0.77 -1.47
C LEU A 81 10.26 -1.90 -2.16
N SER A 82 9.95 -2.15 -3.42
CA SER A 82 10.68 -3.12 -4.25
C SER A 82 11.48 -2.46 -5.36
N GLU A 83 12.44 -3.19 -5.92
CA GLU A 83 13.40 -2.70 -6.92
C GLU A 83 12.73 -2.01 -8.12
N ASP A 84 11.59 -2.51 -8.57
CA ASP A 84 10.81 -2.00 -9.70
C ASP A 84 10.02 -0.73 -9.40
N MET A 85 9.97 -0.29 -8.13
CA MET A 85 9.36 0.99 -7.73
C MET A 85 10.35 2.15 -7.75
N SER A 86 11.63 1.89 -8.04
CA SER A 86 12.66 2.93 -8.09
C SER A 86 12.54 3.75 -9.39
N VAL A 87 12.65 5.08 -9.24
CA VAL A 87 12.62 6.03 -10.35
C VAL A 87 13.93 6.82 -10.29
N ALA A 88 14.60 6.98 -11.44
CA ALA A 88 15.87 7.70 -11.50
C ALA A 88 15.67 9.17 -11.09
N GLN A 89 16.57 9.68 -10.25
CA GLN A 89 16.40 10.97 -9.57
C GLN A 89 16.34 12.18 -10.54
N ASP A 90 17.07 12.14 -11.64
CA ASP A 90 17.23 13.29 -12.54
C ASP A 90 16.62 13.10 -13.94
N SER A 91 16.22 11.88 -14.30
CA SER A 91 15.72 11.53 -15.63
C SER A 91 14.64 10.46 -15.62
N GLY A 92 14.13 10.10 -14.43
CA GLY A 92 13.11 9.07 -14.30
C GLY A 92 11.77 9.56 -14.81
N GLU A 93 11.29 8.91 -15.87
CA GLU A 93 9.95 9.11 -16.39
C GLU A 93 9.04 8.00 -15.89
N VAL A 94 7.81 8.36 -15.53
CA VAL A 94 6.76 7.43 -15.14
C VAL A 94 5.56 7.68 -16.04
N ALA A 95 5.16 6.68 -16.81
CA ALA A 95 3.98 6.78 -17.66
C ALA A 95 2.74 6.98 -16.77
N PHE A 96 2.02 8.07 -16.95
CA PHE A 96 0.83 8.37 -16.13
C PHE A 96 -0.20 7.23 -16.22
N ASP A 97 -0.39 6.72 -17.44
CA ASP A 97 -1.34 5.62 -17.74
C ASP A 97 -0.87 4.26 -17.23
N SER A 98 0.33 4.14 -16.65
CA SER A 98 0.75 2.91 -15.95
C SER A 98 0.34 2.90 -14.48
N LEU A 99 -0.44 3.88 -14.02
CA LEU A 99 -0.92 4.05 -12.64
C LEU A 99 -2.42 4.39 -12.64
N ILE A 100 -3.10 4.17 -11.51
CA ILE A 100 -4.56 4.37 -11.41
C ILE A 100 -4.91 5.86 -11.21
N HIS A 101 -4.34 6.49 -10.17
CA HIS A 101 -4.56 7.90 -9.84
C HIS A 101 -3.36 8.43 -9.03
N PRO A 102 -2.21 8.65 -9.69
CA PRO A 102 -0.97 8.93 -8.99
C PRO A 102 -0.94 10.32 -8.36
N LEU A 103 -0.36 10.42 -7.16
CA LEU A 103 -0.12 11.67 -6.45
C LEU A 103 1.37 11.85 -6.18
N LEU A 104 1.85 13.08 -6.31
CA LEU A 104 3.20 13.47 -5.89
C LEU A 104 3.13 14.21 -4.56
N ILE A 105 3.74 13.63 -3.52
CA ILE A 105 3.83 14.27 -2.21
C ILE A 105 5.11 15.12 -2.20
N ARG A 106 4.95 16.44 -2.33
CA ARG A 106 6.05 17.39 -2.11
C ARG A 106 6.06 17.82 -0.65
N HIS A 107 7.17 17.55 0.05
CA HIS A 107 7.44 18.24 1.30
C HIS A 107 7.69 19.72 0.99
N ARG A 108 6.75 20.60 1.33
CA ARG A 108 7.10 22.00 1.63
C ARG A 108 7.77 21.98 2.99
N PHE A 109 9.10 22.16 3.00
CA PHE A 109 9.75 22.65 4.21
C PHE A 109 9.18 24.04 4.48
N VAL A 110 8.44 24.16 5.58
CA VAL A 110 8.13 25.46 6.20
C VAL A 110 9.26 25.80 7.14
#